data_AF-A0A9N8QCR5-F1
#
_entry.id   AF-A0A9N8QCR5-F1
#
_cell.length_a   1.000
_cell.length_b   1.000
_cell.length_c   1.000
_cell.angle_alpha   90.00
_cell.angle_beta   90.00
_cell.angle_gamma   90.00
#
_symmetry.space_group_name_H-M   'P 1'
#
loop_
_entity.id
_entity.type
_entity.pdbx_description
1 polymer ?
#
loop_
_entity_poly.entity_id
_entity_poly.type
_entity_poly.pdbx_seq_one_letter_code
_entity_poly.pdbx_strand_id
1 'polypeptide(L)'
;MFPLSPFTYLVETLVGNAVTGLPVRCTQSELNILQPPPGQSCDQYLGGFSTSLDTLNSGGAVTAIDSGYFQTLSNGQCGYCQFRDGDKFLASVQLDASLRYRDIGILLAYVVFNVFLAYALFFLFRIGFKSSKAPKVKGKVGAAPISATGQDPVKEETPDKRAVESQ
;
A
#
# COMPACT_ATOMS: atom_id res chain seq x y z
N MET A 1 -11.92 -0.89 6.87
CA MET A 1 -11.35 0.33 6.24
C MET A 1 -12.05 1.57 6.77
N PHE A 2 -11.38 2.73 6.78
CA PHE A 2 -11.97 4.03 7.13
C PHE A 2 -12.49 4.72 5.85
N PRO A 3 -13.78 4.61 5.52
CA PRO A 3 -14.34 5.10 4.24
C PRO A 3 -14.41 6.62 4.14
N LEU A 4 -14.16 7.33 5.24
CA LEU A 4 -14.29 8.79 5.33
C LEU A 4 -12.99 9.54 5.00
N SER A 5 -11.85 8.85 4.89
CA SER A 5 -10.59 9.48 4.51
C SER A 5 -10.38 9.38 2.99
N PRO A 6 -10.29 10.49 2.25
CA PRO A 6 -9.99 10.46 0.81
C PRO A 6 -8.61 9.84 0.52
N PHE A 7 -7.72 9.83 1.51
CA PHE A 7 -6.42 9.16 1.43
C PHE A 7 -6.56 7.64 1.23
N THR A 8 -7.59 7.02 1.79
CA THR A 8 -7.82 5.57 1.64
C THR A 8 -8.07 5.22 0.17
N TYR A 9 -8.95 5.95 -0.52
CA TYR A 9 -9.24 5.72 -1.94
C TYR A 9 -8.05 6.01 -2.84
N LEU A 10 -7.21 6.99 -2.48
CA LEU A 10 -5.98 7.30 -3.20
C LEU A 10 -4.99 6.14 -3.12
N VAL A 11 -4.73 5.62 -1.91
CA VAL A 11 -3.80 4.51 -1.69
C VAL A 11 -4.33 3.22 -2.33
N GLU A 12 -5.62 2.93 -2.18
CA GLU A 12 -6.28 1.77 -2.82
C GLU A 12 -6.14 1.81 -4.34
N THR A 13 -6.35 2.98 -4.95
CA THR A 13 -6.17 3.16 -6.39
C THR A 13 -4.71 3.01 -6.81
N LEU A 14 -3.78 3.64 -6.09
CA LEU A 14 -2.36 3.65 -6.45
C LEU A 14 -1.76 2.25 -6.34
N VAL A 15 -1.96 1.59 -5.20
CA VAL A 15 -1.44 0.24 -4.93
C VAL A 15 -2.16 -0.79 -5.79
N GLY A 16 -3.48 -0.65 -5.94
CA GLY A 16 -4.27 -1.49 -6.84
C GLY A 16 -3.73 -1.47 -8.26
N ASN A 17 -3.50 -0.30 -8.86
CA ASN A 17 -2.96 -0.22 -10.22
C ASN A 17 -1.50 -0.68 -10.34
N ALA A 18 -0.68 -0.45 -9.31
CA ALA A 18 0.74 -0.81 -9.34
C ALA A 18 0.99 -2.32 -9.20
N VAL A 19 0.14 -3.04 -8.48
CA VAL A 19 0.37 -4.44 -8.07
C VAL A 19 -0.51 -5.43 -8.84
N THR A 20 -1.61 -4.98 -9.44
CA THR A 20 -2.53 -5.86 -10.18
C THR A 20 -1.81 -6.57 -11.33
N GLY A 21 -1.93 -7.89 -11.40
CA GLY A 21 -1.37 -8.71 -12.48
C GLY A 21 0.15 -8.89 -12.49
N LEU A 22 0.88 -8.40 -11.46
CA LEU A 22 2.31 -8.69 -11.34
C LEU A 22 2.56 -10.05 -10.66
N PRO A 23 3.47 -10.88 -11.21
CA PRO A 23 3.89 -12.10 -10.53
C PRO A 23 4.78 -11.76 -9.34
N VAL A 24 4.43 -12.28 -8.16
CA VAL A 24 5.19 -12.11 -6.93
C VAL A 24 6.29 -13.17 -6.87
N ARG A 25 7.53 -12.73 -6.70
CA ARG A 25 8.70 -13.60 -6.50
C ARG A 25 9.32 -13.29 -5.15
N CYS A 26 9.02 -14.14 -4.17
CA CYS A 26 9.60 -14.07 -2.84
C CYS A 26 11.13 -14.19 -2.90
N THR A 27 11.80 -13.32 -2.15
CA THR A 27 13.23 -13.44 -1.85
C THR A 27 13.47 -14.47 -0.75
N GLN A 28 14.73 -14.87 -0.53
CA GLN A 28 15.04 -15.90 0.46
C GLN A 28 14.69 -15.51 1.90
N SER A 29 14.62 -14.22 2.20
CA SER A 29 14.16 -13.69 3.50
C SER A 29 12.63 -13.66 3.66
N GLU A 30 11.87 -13.72 2.57
CA GLU A 30 10.40 -13.70 2.58
C GLU A 30 9.79 -15.10 2.51
N LEU A 31 10.62 -16.10 2.20
CA LEU A 31 10.21 -17.50 2.22
C LEU A 31 10.02 -17.96 3.66
N ASN A 32 8.85 -18.54 3.94
CA ASN A 32 8.64 -19.27 5.16
C ASN A 32 9.35 -20.62 5.06
N ILE A 33 10.35 -20.84 5.90
CA ILE A 33 11.19 -22.03 5.85
C ILE A 33 10.54 -23.15 6.66
N LEU A 34 10.18 -24.22 5.97
CA LEU A 34 9.55 -25.41 6.53
C LEU A 34 10.51 -26.59 6.38
N GLN A 35 10.65 -27.39 7.44
CA GLN A 35 11.36 -28.66 7.37
C GLN A 35 10.36 -29.77 7.03
N PRO A 36 10.54 -30.49 5.91
CA PRO A 36 9.71 -31.62 5.60
C PRO A 36 9.95 -32.75 6.63
N PRO A 37 8.93 -33.57 6.92
CA PRO A 37 9.12 -34.77 7.72
C PRO A 37 10.22 -35.69 7.14
N PRO A 38 10.93 -36.45 7.99
CA PRO A 38 12.01 -37.33 7.54
C PRO A 38 11.50 -38.34 6.50
N GLY A 39 12.15 -38.36 5.34
CA GLY A 39 11.82 -39.26 4.23
C GLY A 39 10.81 -38.70 3.21
N GLN A 40 10.31 -37.47 3.38
CA GLN A 40 9.46 -36.81 2.39
C GLN A 40 10.19 -35.69 1.65
N SER A 41 9.92 -35.54 0.34
CA SER A 41 10.38 -34.37 -0.43
C SER A 41 9.42 -33.18 -0.25
N CYS A 42 9.90 -31.97 -0.58
CA CYS A 42 9.08 -30.77 -0.57
C CYS A 42 7.83 -30.92 -1.45
N ASP A 43 7.95 -31.57 -2.61
CA ASP A 43 6.81 -31.83 -3.49
C ASP A 43 5.79 -32.78 -2.88
N GLN A 44 6.23 -33.79 -2.12
CA GLN A 44 5.33 -34.72 -1.44
C GLN A 44 4.58 -34.07 -0.29
N TYR A 45 5.24 -33.17 0.44
CA TYR A 45 4.65 -32.49 1.58
C TYR A 45 3.75 -31.31 1.18
N LEU A 46 4.21 -30.46 0.24
CA LEU A 46 3.54 -29.21 -0.14
C LEU A 46 2.76 -29.29 -1.45
N GLY A 47 2.96 -30.33 -2.28
CA GLY A 47 2.33 -30.42 -3.61
C GLY A 47 0.80 -30.53 -3.60
N GLY A 48 0.20 -30.98 -2.49
CA GLY A 48 -1.27 -30.95 -2.31
C GLY A 48 -1.80 -29.61 -1.80
N PHE A 49 -0.95 -28.78 -1.20
CA PHE A 49 -1.34 -27.50 -0.60
C PHE A 49 -1.06 -26.32 -1.54
N SER A 50 0.08 -26.34 -2.20
CA SER A 50 0.63 -25.24 -3.00
C SER A 50 1.31 -25.76 -4.28
N THR A 51 1.55 -24.88 -5.24
CA THR A 51 2.16 -25.24 -6.53
C THR A 51 3.68 -25.05 -6.48
N SER A 52 4.45 -25.92 -7.15
CA SER A 52 5.91 -25.75 -7.23
C SER A 52 6.27 -24.55 -8.11
N LEU A 53 7.37 -23.87 -7.77
CA LEU A 53 7.88 -22.72 -8.53
C LEU A 53 8.09 -23.05 -10.01
N ASP A 54 8.54 -24.27 -10.32
CA ASP A 54 8.81 -24.71 -11.68
C ASP A 54 7.54 -24.85 -12.53
N THR A 55 6.46 -25.38 -11.94
CA THR A 55 5.14 -25.48 -12.60
C THR A 55 4.60 -24.10 -12.94
N LEU A 56 4.82 -23.17 -12.02
CA LEU A 56 4.40 -21.77 -12.09
C LEU A 56 5.14 -21.01 -13.21
N ASN A 57 6.45 -21.23 -13.34
CA ASN A 57 7.26 -20.70 -14.43
C ASN A 57 6.91 -21.29 -15.80
N SER A 58 6.47 -22.55 -15.80
CA SER A 58 6.09 -23.28 -17.03
C SER A 58 4.68 -22.96 -17.51
N GLY A 59 3.94 -22.07 -16.83
CA GLY A 59 2.54 -21.78 -17.14
C GLY A 59 1.62 -22.98 -16.91
N GLY A 60 2.03 -23.93 -16.08
CA GLY A 60 1.28 -25.13 -15.77
C GLY A 60 -0.02 -24.81 -15.03
N ALA A 61 -1.01 -25.71 -15.17
CA ALA A 61 -2.28 -25.58 -14.48
C ALA A 61 -2.06 -25.59 -12.96
N VAL A 62 -2.58 -24.57 -12.30
CA VAL A 62 -2.56 -24.45 -10.84
C VAL A 62 -3.65 -25.35 -10.28
N THR A 63 -3.25 -26.50 -9.74
CA THR A 63 -4.14 -27.45 -9.05
C THR A 63 -4.11 -27.30 -7.52
N ALA A 64 -3.37 -26.32 -7.01
CA ALA A 64 -3.25 -26.06 -5.59
C ALA A 64 -4.50 -25.43 -4.98
N ILE A 65 -4.75 -25.75 -3.71
CA ILE A 65 -5.85 -25.20 -2.91
C ILE A 65 -5.53 -23.75 -2.50
N ASP A 66 -4.25 -23.44 -2.29
CA ASP A 66 -3.78 -22.10 -1.93
C ASP A 66 -3.22 -21.32 -3.13
N SER A 67 -3.15 -20.00 -2.99
CA SER A 67 -2.60 -19.05 -3.95
C SER A 67 -1.08 -18.85 -3.85
N GLY A 68 -0.41 -19.60 -2.99
CA GLY A 68 1.04 -19.58 -2.80
C GLY A 68 1.80 -20.56 -3.70
N TYR A 69 3.12 -20.55 -3.54
CA TYR A 69 4.02 -21.49 -4.21
C TYR A 69 5.18 -21.90 -3.31
N PHE A 70 5.84 -23.01 -3.63
CA PHE A 70 7.00 -23.47 -2.88
C PHE A 70 8.23 -23.68 -3.78
N GLN A 71 9.41 -23.59 -3.17
CA GLN A 71 10.69 -23.91 -3.79
C GLN A 71 11.56 -24.71 -2.82
N THR A 72 12.39 -25.60 -3.36
CA THR A 72 13.38 -26.34 -2.56
C THR A 72 14.65 -25.50 -2.43
N LEU A 73 15.12 -25.30 -1.19
CA LEU A 73 16.37 -24.60 -0.92
C LEU A 73 17.57 -25.55 -0.99
N SER A 74 18.76 -24.99 -1.18
CA SER A 74 20.03 -25.74 -1.27
C SER A 74 20.37 -26.55 -0.01
N ASN A 75 19.80 -26.20 1.14
CA ASN A 75 19.97 -26.89 2.42
C ASN A 75 18.97 -28.03 2.66
N GLY A 76 18.16 -28.39 1.65
CA GLY A 76 17.15 -29.44 1.74
C GLY A 76 15.86 -29.03 2.49
N GLN A 77 15.72 -27.75 2.84
CA GLN A 77 14.48 -27.20 3.40
C GLN A 77 13.54 -26.71 2.30
N CYS A 78 12.25 -26.60 2.62
CA CYS A 78 11.23 -26.10 1.72
C CYS A 78 10.92 -24.64 2.04
N GLY A 79 11.06 -23.75 1.07
CA GLY A 79 10.64 -22.36 1.19
C GLY A 79 9.23 -22.19 0.64
N TYR A 80 8.31 -21.70 1.46
CA TYR A 80 6.94 -21.40 1.06
C TYR A 80 6.72 -19.89 0.90
N CYS A 81 6.16 -19.49 -0.23
CA CYS A 81 5.73 -18.13 -0.52
C CYS A 81 4.19 -18.08 -0.52
N GLN A 82 3.62 -17.24 0.32
CA GLN A 82 2.16 -17.17 0.53
C GLN A 82 1.38 -16.59 -0.66
N PHE A 83 2.01 -15.78 -1.50
CA PHE A 83 1.36 -15.14 -2.64
C PHE A 83 2.15 -15.40 -3.93
N ARG A 84 1.45 -15.89 -4.95
CA ARG A 84 1.97 -15.96 -6.33
C ARG A 84 1.68 -14.70 -7.14
N ASP A 85 0.50 -14.11 -6.94
CA ASP A 85 -0.02 -13.03 -7.77
C ASP A 85 -0.32 -11.81 -6.90
N GLY A 86 -0.02 -10.62 -7.42
CA GLY A 86 -0.30 -9.36 -6.74
C GLY A 86 -1.78 -9.18 -6.36
N ASP A 87 -2.69 -9.75 -7.15
CA ASP A 87 -4.14 -9.71 -6.89
C ASP A 87 -4.51 -10.44 -5.59
N LYS A 88 -3.79 -11.53 -5.26
CA LYS A 88 -4.01 -12.31 -4.04
C LYS A 88 -3.45 -11.60 -2.82
N PHE A 89 -2.34 -10.88 -2.99
CA PHE A 89 -1.84 -9.95 -2.00
C PHE A 89 -2.87 -8.84 -1.73
N LEU A 90 -3.41 -8.21 -2.77
CA LEU A 90 -4.43 -7.15 -2.66
C LEU A 90 -5.69 -7.64 -1.93
N ALA A 91 -6.16 -8.85 -2.25
CA ALA A 91 -7.29 -9.46 -1.56
C ALA A 91 -7.05 -9.63 -0.04
N SER A 92 -5.81 -9.92 0.37
CA SER A 92 -5.47 -10.07 1.80
C SER A 92 -5.57 -8.76 2.58
N VAL A 93 -5.31 -7.63 1.92
CA VAL A 93 -5.42 -6.28 2.51
C VAL A 93 -6.81 -5.65 2.31
N GLN A 94 -7.80 -6.45 1.88
CA GLN A 94 -9.17 -6.02 1.58
C GLN A 94 -9.24 -4.96 0.47
N LEU A 95 -8.25 -4.92 -0.42
CA LEU A 95 -8.24 -4.05 -1.58
C LEU A 95 -8.68 -4.87 -2.79
N ASP A 96 -9.80 -4.48 -3.38
CA ASP A 96 -10.37 -5.22 -4.49
C ASP A 96 -9.99 -4.49 -5.80
N ALA A 97 -9.14 -5.12 -6.62
CA ALA A 97 -8.72 -4.55 -7.91
C ALA A 97 -9.90 -4.26 -8.86
N SER A 98 -11.07 -4.87 -8.60
CA SER A 98 -12.31 -4.62 -9.31
C SER A 98 -12.93 -3.25 -8.99
N LEU A 99 -12.69 -2.72 -7.79
CA LEU A 99 -13.28 -1.47 -7.29
C LEU A 99 -12.47 -0.21 -7.65
N ARG A 100 -11.25 -0.38 -8.19
CA ARG A 100 -10.35 0.72 -8.57
C ARG A 100 -11.01 1.86 -9.35
N TYR A 101 -11.92 1.54 -10.27
CA TYR A 101 -12.61 2.56 -11.08
C TYR A 101 -13.65 3.36 -10.29
N ARG A 102 -14.31 2.73 -9.31
CA ARG A 102 -15.22 3.41 -8.39
C ARG A 102 -14.43 4.37 -7.51
N ASP A 103 -13.29 3.93 -7.00
CA ASP A 103 -12.48 4.71 -6.06
C ASP A 103 -11.82 5.92 -6.74
N ILE A 104 -11.36 5.78 -8.01
CA ILE A 104 -10.96 6.90 -8.87
C ILE A 104 -12.12 7.89 -9.05
N GLY A 105 -13.33 7.39 -9.29
CA GLY A 105 -14.52 8.22 -9.44
C GLY A 105 -14.85 9.05 -8.19
N ILE A 106 -14.77 8.43 -7.01
CA ILE A 106 -15.00 9.11 -5.72
C ILE A 106 -13.93 10.19 -5.48
N LEU A 107 -12.66 9.87 -5.77
CA LEU A 107 -11.55 10.82 -5.65
C LEU A 107 -11.77 12.04 -6.57
N LEU A 108 -12.12 11.80 -7.83
CA LEU A 108 -12.43 12.87 -8.79
C LEU A 108 -13.63 13.72 -8.36
N ALA A 109 -14.70 13.08 -7.89
CA ALA A 109 -15.88 13.78 -7.38
C ALA A 109 -15.52 14.69 -6.19
N TYR A 110 -14.67 14.23 -5.28
CA TYR A 110 -14.18 15.03 -4.16
C TYR A 110 -13.37 16.25 -4.64
N VAL A 111 -12.46 16.09 -5.60
CA VAL A 111 -11.69 17.20 -6.18
C VAL A 111 -12.60 18.23 -6.84
N VAL A 112 -13.53 17.78 -7.69
CA VAL A 112 -14.48 18.66 -8.39
C VAL A 112 -15.36 19.40 -7.40
N PHE A 113 -15.87 18.72 -6.37
CA PHE A 113 -16.68 19.34 -5.33
C PHE A 113 -15.92 20.46 -4.58
N ASN A 114 -14.66 20.21 -4.19
CA ASN A 114 -13.84 21.20 -3.49
C ASN A 114 -13.51 22.41 -4.38
N VAL A 115 -13.18 22.17 -5.66
CA VAL A 115 -12.92 23.24 -6.63
C VAL A 115 -14.18 24.08 -6.84
N PHE A 116 -15.33 23.42 -7.05
CA PHE A 116 -16.61 24.11 -7.20
C PHE A 116 -16.96 24.94 -5.95
N LEU A 117 -16.80 24.37 -4.76
CA LEU A 117 -17.04 25.07 -3.49
C LEU A 117 -16.13 26.30 -3.35
N ALA A 118 -14.84 26.17 -3.69
CA ALA A 118 -13.90 27.30 -3.66
C ALA A 118 -14.32 28.42 -4.61
N TYR A 119 -14.71 28.09 -5.85
CA TYR A 119 -15.22 29.07 -6.81
C TYR A 119 -16.55 29.69 -6.38
N ALA A 120 -17.47 28.89 -5.85
CA ALA A 120 -18.76 29.35 -5.36
C ALA A 120 -18.59 30.31 -4.18
N LEU A 121 -17.75 29.98 -3.19
CA LEU A 121 -17.43 30.85 -2.08
C LEU A 121 -16.72 32.12 -2.55
N PHE A 122 -15.74 32.01 -3.45
CA PHE A 122 -15.05 33.17 -4.02
C PHE A 122 -16.02 34.12 -4.72
N PHE A 123 -16.92 33.58 -5.56
CA PHE A 123 -17.93 34.37 -6.25
C PHE A 123 -18.92 34.99 -5.27
N LEU A 124 -19.41 34.26 -4.27
CA LEU A 124 -20.30 34.78 -3.23
C LEU A 124 -19.64 35.89 -2.39
N PHE A 125 -18.39 35.73 -1.96
CA PHE A 125 -17.68 36.78 -1.23
C PHE A 125 -17.32 37.98 -2.10
N ARG A 126 -17.10 37.79 -3.41
CA ARG A 126 -16.72 38.86 -4.34
C ARG A 126 -17.90 39.63 -4.91
N ILE A 127 -19.01 38.96 -5.21
CA ILE A 127 -20.21 39.54 -5.83
C ILE A 127 -21.35 39.77 -4.82
N GLY A 128 -21.39 39.02 -3.72
CA GLY A 128 -22.49 38.99 -2.76
C GLY A 128 -22.25 39.68 -1.41
N PHE A 129 -21.30 40.62 -1.29
CA PHE A 129 -21.18 41.46 -0.07
C PHE A 129 -21.53 42.94 -0.28
N LYS A 130 -22.31 43.28 -1.32
CA LYS A 130 -23.09 44.52 -1.32
C LYS A 130 -24.46 44.25 -0.72
N SER A 131 -24.62 44.57 0.56
CA SER A 131 -25.88 44.53 1.34
C SER A 131 -26.20 43.20 2.05
N SER A 132 -25.56 42.96 3.20
CA SER A 132 -26.25 42.45 4.39
C SER A 132 -25.45 42.85 5.63
N LYS A 133 -26.15 43.45 6.59
CA LYS A 133 -25.60 44.04 7.82
C LYS A 133 -24.65 43.06 8.50
N ALA A 134 -23.46 43.53 8.85
CA ALA A 134 -22.52 42.78 9.67
C ALA A 134 -23.23 42.22 10.92
N PRO A 135 -23.32 40.89 11.12
CA PRO A 135 -23.61 40.38 12.44
C PRO A 135 -22.40 40.73 13.30
N LYS A 136 -22.61 41.53 14.35
CA LYS A 136 -21.61 41.75 15.40
C LYS A 136 -21.28 40.38 16.03
N VAL A 137 -20.25 39.71 15.54
CA VAL A 137 -19.61 38.60 16.23
C VAL A 137 -18.92 39.21 17.45
N LYS A 138 -19.62 39.22 18.59
CA LYS A 138 -19.00 39.49 19.89
C LYS A 138 -17.98 38.38 20.12
N GLY A 139 -16.70 38.76 20.10
CA GLY A 139 -15.59 37.84 20.27
C GLY A 139 -15.69 37.04 21.57
N LYS A 140 -15.59 35.72 21.43
CA LYS A 140 -14.77 34.88 22.29
C LYS A 140 -13.97 33.96 21.35
N VAL A 141 -12.84 34.48 20.87
CA VAL A 141 -11.79 33.65 20.29
C VAL A 141 -11.14 32.91 21.46
N GLY A 142 -11.65 31.72 21.76
CA GLY A 142 -10.86 30.74 22.50
C GLY A 142 -9.72 30.30 21.59
N ALA A 143 -8.53 30.82 21.85
CA ALA A 143 -7.31 30.40 21.20
C ALA A 143 -7.07 28.91 21.52
N ALA A 144 -7.29 28.04 20.54
CA ALA A 144 -6.65 26.73 20.50
C ALA A 144 -5.51 26.84 19.48
N PRO A 145 -4.25 26.65 19.89
CA PRO A 145 -3.12 26.87 19.00
C PRO A 145 -3.07 25.79 17.92
N ILE A 146 -3.01 26.28 16.68
CA ILE A 146 -2.52 25.54 15.52
C ILE A 146 -1.04 25.31 15.79
N SER A 147 -0.67 24.10 16.19
CA SER A 147 0.72 23.70 16.36
C SER A 147 1.33 23.46 14.99
N ALA A 148 1.99 24.51 14.47
CA ALA A 148 2.88 24.45 13.34
C ALA A 148 4.32 24.30 13.87
N THR A 149 4.79 23.06 14.00
CA THR A 149 6.21 22.71 14.21
C THR A 149 6.36 21.24 13.85
N GLY A 150 7.29 20.74 13.03
CA GLY A 150 8.37 21.36 12.30
C GLY A 150 8.80 20.39 11.20
N GLN A 151 9.29 20.97 10.12
CA GLN A 151 9.96 20.26 9.03
C GLN A 151 11.42 20.18 9.45
N ASP A 152 11.85 19.03 10.00
CA ASP A 152 13.27 18.83 10.30
C ASP A 152 14.05 18.66 8.98
N PRO A 153 15.12 19.46 8.75
CA PRO A 153 15.98 19.25 7.60
C PRO A 153 16.82 17.97 7.80
N VAL A 154 16.73 17.07 6.82
CA VAL A 154 17.64 15.93 6.66
C VAL A 154 19.08 16.46 6.62
N LYS A 155 19.86 16.17 7.67
CA LYS A 155 21.31 16.32 7.66
C LYS A 155 21.93 15.14 6.93
N GLU A 156 22.65 15.46 5.86
CA GLU A 156 23.50 14.59 5.07
C GLU A 156 24.72 14.17 5.92
N GLU A 157 24.88 12.87 6.23
CA GLU A 157 26.11 12.34 6.80
C GLU A 157 27.06 11.91 5.67
N THR A 158 28.13 12.68 5.51
CA THR A 158 29.31 12.35 4.68
C THR A 158 30.29 11.48 5.48
N PRO A 159 30.95 10.47 4.88
CA PRO A 159 31.74 9.48 5.61
C PRO A 159 33.08 10.05 6.10
N ASP A 160 33.42 9.73 7.35
CA ASP A 160 34.69 10.09 7.98
C ASP A 160 35.87 9.31 7.38
N LYS A 161 36.85 10.06 6.86
CA LYS A 161 38.16 9.60 6.43
C LYS A 161 39.20 10.25 7.35
N ARG A 162 39.57 9.61 8.46
CA ARG A 162 40.94 9.56 9.03
C ARG A 162 40.93 9.01 10.46
N ALA A 163 41.36 7.77 10.59
CA ALA A 163 42.12 7.32 11.76
C ALA A 163 43.04 6.17 11.31
N VAL A 164 43.97 6.50 10.41
CA VAL A 164 45.29 5.87 10.38
C VAL A 164 46.13 6.70 11.33
N GLU A 165 46.65 6.08 12.40
CA GLU A 165 48.00 6.28 12.98
C GLU A 165 48.01 6.02 14.51
N SER A 166 48.97 5.18 14.93
CA SER A 166 49.54 5.02 16.28
C SER A 166 48.71 4.41 17.41
N GLN A 167 48.76 3.07 17.56
CA GLN A 167 49.53 2.35 18.60
C GLN A 167 49.29 0.84 18.52
#